data_AF-A0A416SVM0-F1
#
_entry.id   AF-A0A416SVM0-F1
#
_cell.length_a   1.000
_cell.length_b   1.000
_cell.length_c   1.000
_cell.angle_alpha   90.00
_cell.angle_beta   90.00
_cell.angle_gamma   90.00
#
_symmetry.space_group_name_H-M   'P 1'
#
loop_
_entity.id
_entity.type
_entity.pdbx_description
1 polymer ?
#
loop_
_entity_poly.entity_id
_entity_poly.type
_entity_poly.pdbx_seq_one_letter_code
_entity_poly.pdbx_strand_id
1 'polypeptide(L)'
;MKKKVISALLASTMIVSLVACGSTGGDSSDANSKSSGTTASSTAGGDEAKDTSSDSGSGDAAGSGDWVAAADEADDAVPGENDDRAFAKFDHVVEVHYGYQIDPKDTTLPDGDSVDNNQYTRYLLDNYNIKVVCDWTAGNASDFQQKVSLAIASASLPDAVVAPTRNYLVQAARADLLADLWPEFNQYASKQVKEIIETTEGRAINNATVDGTFCALPNISVDTDGVYLYFIRQDWLDQLGLEVPKTVDELGEVAQKFKDAGLSPDYAIAGIDNGGRTYSNFLNSSNNGYGFDAVYQAFNATPGYFLKDDSGELYWGTTTDEMKEALTTLHDWYEKGLINPEVGTTTNGDNANNVKNGTCGIFMGP
;
A
#
# COMPACT_ATOMS: atom_id res chain seq x y z
N MET A 1 41.44 -15.57 32.23
CA MET A 1 42.52 -14.73 31.66
C MET A 1 41.93 -13.97 30.47
N LYS A 2 41.94 -12.62 30.56
CA LYS A 2 41.80 -11.58 29.51
C LYS A 2 40.50 -11.60 28.65
N LYS A 3 39.47 -10.80 29.01
CA LYS A 3 39.16 -9.37 28.65
C LYS A 3 38.20 -9.34 27.44
N LYS A 4 36.88 -9.13 27.58
CA LYS A 4 36.13 -7.85 27.81
C LYS A 4 36.70 -6.65 27.02
N VAL A 5 35.79 -5.95 26.33
CA VAL A 5 35.89 -4.68 25.56
C VAL A 5 35.77 -4.90 24.04
N ILE A 6 34.60 -4.56 23.47
CA ILE A 6 34.36 -3.66 22.31
C ILE A 6 32.84 -3.45 22.23
N SER A 7 32.37 -2.48 23.01
CA SER A 7 31.08 -1.80 22.82
C SER A 7 31.38 -0.34 23.17
N ALA A 8 31.36 0.52 22.15
CA ALA A 8 31.40 1.99 22.17
C ALA A 8 32.30 2.50 21.03
N LEU A 9 31.75 2.65 19.83
CA LEU A 9 32.21 3.58 18.79
C LEU A 9 31.29 3.46 17.57
N LEU A 10 30.19 4.20 17.59
CA LEU A 10 29.52 4.78 16.40
C LEU A 10 28.32 5.61 16.87
N ALA A 11 28.59 6.55 17.77
CA ALA A 11 27.70 7.65 18.12
C ALA A 11 28.58 8.90 18.26
N SER A 12 29.06 9.43 17.14
CA SER A 12 29.74 10.74 17.02
C SER A 12 30.07 11.04 15.56
N THR A 13 29.08 11.48 14.78
CA THR A 13 29.29 12.49 13.72
C THR A 13 27.94 12.99 13.21
N MET A 14 27.35 13.92 13.97
CA MET A 14 26.55 14.99 13.38
C MET A 14 27.32 16.30 13.54
N ILE A 15 27.00 17.22 12.62
CA ILE A 15 27.14 18.69 12.64
C ILE A 15 28.32 19.28 11.81
N VAL A 16 27.89 20.17 10.88
CA VAL A 16 28.58 21.26 10.13
C VAL A 16 29.30 20.81 8.84
N SER A 17 29.00 21.29 7.62
CA SER A 17 28.69 22.68 7.19
C SER A 17 27.87 22.74 5.90
N LEU A 18 26.86 23.62 5.90
CA LEU A 18 26.38 24.41 4.76
C LEU A 18 27.44 25.46 4.38
N VAL A 19 27.81 25.57 3.10
CA VAL A 19 28.25 26.82 2.46
C VAL A 19 27.76 26.83 1.01
N ALA A 20 26.98 27.86 0.69
CA ALA A 20 26.52 28.23 -0.64
C ALA A 20 27.56 29.09 -1.39
N CYS A 21 27.49 29.08 -2.72
CA CYS A 21 27.91 30.08 -3.75
C CYS A 21 28.19 29.29 -5.05
N GLY A 22 27.66 29.55 -6.25
CA GLY A 22 27.07 30.75 -6.84
C GLY A 22 27.95 31.26 -7.98
N SER A 23 27.36 31.48 -9.17
CA SER A 23 27.88 32.16 -10.40
C SER A 23 28.60 31.23 -11.42
N THR A 24 28.20 31.00 -12.68
CA THR A 24 27.71 31.76 -13.88
C THR A 24 28.78 31.85 -14.99
N GLY A 25 28.35 31.59 -16.23
CA GLY A 25 29.04 31.92 -17.51
C GLY A 25 29.81 30.74 -18.09
N GLY A 26 29.71 30.35 -19.36
CA GLY A 26 29.08 30.96 -20.53
C GLY A 26 29.81 30.45 -21.78
N ASP A 27 29.02 30.01 -22.76
CA ASP A 27 29.24 30.08 -24.21
C ASP A 27 29.97 28.98 -25.03
N SER A 28 29.20 28.54 -26.04
CA SER A 28 29.55 28.15 -27.43
C SER A 28 30.52 26.99 -27.72
N SER A 29 30.04 25.98 -28.47
CA SER A 29 30.30 25.88 -29.92
C SER A 29 29.75 24.59 -30.55
N ASP A 30 29.36 24.73 -31.81
CA ASP A 30 28.74 23.78 -32.73
C ASP A 30 29.46 22.44 -32.93
N ALA A 31 28.68 21.38 -33.21
CA ALA A 31 28.93 20.48 -34.36
C ALA A 31 27.79 19.47 -34.58
N ASN A 32 26.84 19.85 -35.43
CA ASN A 32 26.30 19.07 -36.56
C ASN A 32 26.65 17.55 -36.63
N SER A 33 25.64 16.67 -36.54
CA SER A 33 25.51 15.56 -37.50
C SER A 33 24.06 15.10 -37.67
N LYS A 34 23.66 15.04 -38.94
CA LYS A 34 22.44 14.42 -39.47
C LYS A 34 22.50 12.90 -39.29
N SER A 35 21.36 12.24 -39.09
CA SER A 35 20.73 11.38 -40.11
C SER A 35 19.63 10.48 -39.53
N SER A 36 18.50 10.42 -40.26
CA SER A 36 17.55 9.31 -40.47
C SER A 36 16.97 8.61 -39.21
N GLY A 37 15.66 8.62 -38.93
CA GLY A 37 14.52 8.63 -39.82
C GLY A 37 14.31 7.26 -40.47
N THR A 38 13.50 6.39 -39.86
CA THR A 38 12.66 5.39 -40.55
C THR A 38 11.56 4.89 -39.61
N THR A 39 10.33 5.22 -39.98
CA THR A 39 9.05 4.61 -39.62
C THR A 39 8.96 3.15 -40.09
N ALA A 40 8.33 2.27 -39.31
CA ALA A 40 7.56 1.16 -39.85
C ALA A 40 6.47 0.69 -38.87
N SER A 41 5.23 0.80 -39.33
CA SER A 41 4.02 0.17 -38.81
C SER A 41 3.89 -1.25 -39.37
N SER A 42 3.36 -2.22 -38.61
CA SER A 42 2.36 -3.19 -39.12
C SER A 42 1.79 -4.13 -38.03
N THR A 43 0.49 -3.93 -37.79
CA THR A 43 -0.67 -4.86 -37.69
C THR A 43 -0.51 -6.40 -37.53
N ALA A 44 -1.13 -6.90 -36.45
CA ALA A 44 -2.14 -7.97 -36.28
C ALA A 44 -2.02 -9.41 -36.88
N GLY A 45 -2.41 -10.37 -36.03
CA GLY A 45 -2.81 -11.78 -36.28
C GLY A 45 -1.98 -12.74 -35.42
N GLY A 46 -2.47 -13.69 -34.61
CA GLY A 46 -3.75 -14.38 -34.45
C GLY A 46 -3.43 -15.85 -34.10
N ASP A 47 -3.96 -16.35 -32.98
CA ASP A 47 -4.03 -17.75 -32.46
C ASP A 47 -2.76 -18.62 -32.34
N GLU A 48 -2.51 -19.14 -31.13
CA GLU A 48 -2.83 -20.53 -30.75
C GLU A 48 -2.55 -20.80 -29.26
N ALA A 49 -3.51 -21.43 -28.60
CA ALA A 49 -3.44 -21.89 -27.22
C ALA A 49 -2.37 -22.96 -27.04
N LYS A 50 -1.54 -22.84 -26.00
CA LYS A 50 -0.78 -23.98 -25.49
C LYS A 50 -0.68 -23.95 -23.97
N ASP A 51 -1.37 -24.93 -23.42
CA ASP A 51 -1.29 -25.51 -22.08
C ASP A 51 0.14 -25.51 -21.53
N THR A 52 0.37 -24.83 -20.40
CA THR A 52 1.58 -24.99 -19.58
C THR A 52 1.17 -25.16 -18.13
N SER A 53 1.25 -26.42 -17.71
CA SER A 53 1.30 -26.87 -16.33
C SER A 53 2.25 -26.01 -15.49
N SER A 54 1.73 -25.47 -14.39
CA SER A 54 2.51 -24.79 -13.36
C SER A 54 3.44 -25.77 -12.65
N ASP A 55 4.74 -25.64 -12.91
CA ASP A 55 5.80 -26.29 -12.14
C ASP A 55 6.05 -25.45 -10.89
N SER A 56 5.47 -25.88 -9.77
CA SER A 56 5.73 -25.31 -8.45
C SER A 56 7.12 -25.76 -8.00
N GLY A 57 8.10 -24.87 -8.16
CA GLY A 57 9.46 -25.07 -7.66
C GLY A 57 9.49 -25.20 -6.14
N SER A 58 9.61 -26.43 -5.66
CA SER A 58 9.87 -26.79 -4.27
C SER A 58 11.30 -26.41 -3.91
N GLY A 59 11.46 -25.33 -3.13
CA GLY A 59 12.68 -25.05 -2.39
C GLY A 59 12.60 -25.70 -1.01
N ASP A 60 13.37 -26.77 -0.81
CA ASP A 60 13.51 -27.45 0.48
C ASP A 60 14.05 -26.51 1.57
N ALA A 61 13.23 -26.24 2.58
CA ALA A 61 13.66 -25.78 3.90
C ALA A 61 12.97 -26.64 4.96
N ALA A 62 13.75 -27.41 5.70
CA ALA A 62 13.27 -28.37 6.68
C ALA A 62 12.82 -27.69 7.99
N GLY A 63 11.53 -27.82 8.33
CA GLY A 63 11.04 -28.00 9.70
C GLY A 63 10.39 -26.81 10.43
N SER A 64 9.17 -26.46 10.05
CA SER A 64 8.09 -25.87 10.88
C SER A 64 6.76 -26.23 10.21
N GLY A 65 5.72 -26.59 10.96
CA GLY A 65 4.60 -27.43 10.50
C GLY A 65 4.02 -27.07 9.11
N ASP A 66 3.86 -28.05 8.24
CA ASP A 66 3.30 -27.81 6.90
C ASP A 66 1.81 -27.41 6.97
N TRP A 67 1.38 -26.58 6.01
CA TRP A 67 -0.02 -26.17 5.82
C TRP A 67 -0.95 -27.39 5.71
N VAL A 68 -2.05 -27.39 6.49
CA VAL A 68 -3.15 -28.35 6.32
C VAL A 68 -4.29 -27.69 5.54
N ALA A 69 -4.60 -28.24 4.37
CA ALA A 69 -5.60 -27.70 3.46
C ALA A 69 -7.04 -27.79 3.99
N ALA A 70 -7.90 -26.87 3.58
CA ALA A 70 -9.30 -26.83 3.98
C ALA A 70 -10.07 -28.11 3.58
N ALA A 71 -9.67 -28.74 2.47
CA ALA A 71 -10.26 -30.00 2.00
C ALA A 71 -9.93 -31.19 2.90
N ASP A 72 -8.83 -31.12 3.65
CA ASP A 72 -8.37 -32.15 4.58
C ASP A 72 -8.90 -31.93 6.01
N GLU A 73 -9.47 -30.76 6.28
CA GLU A 73 -10.23 -30.51 7.50
C GLU A 73 -11.58 -31.22 7.43
N ALA A 74 -11.84 -32.05 8.45
CA ALA A 74 -13.17 -32.59 8.62
C ALA A 74 -14.15 -31.42 8.83
N ASP A 75 -15.27 -31.42 8.09
CA ASP A 75 -16.41 -30.55 8.39
C ASP A 75 -17.12 -31.12 9.62
N ASP A 76 -16.45 -31.06 10.77
CA ASP A 76 -16.85 -31.75 11.99
C ASP A 76 -17.77 -30.94 12.89
N ALA A 77 -18.23 -29.76 12.44
CA ALA A 77 -19.19 -28.95 13.15
C ALA A 77 -20.62 -29.50 13.01
N VAL A 78 -21.00 -30.42 13.89
CA VAL A 78 -22.40 -30.52 14.33
C VAL A 78 -22.58 -29.45 15.42
N PRO A 79 -23.40 -28.41 15.21
CA PRO A 79 -23.59 -27.36 16.21
C PRO A 79 -23.96 -27.94 17.58
N GLY A 80 -23.07 -27.77 18.56
CA GLY A 80 -23.28 -28.18 19.95
C GLY A 80 -22.80 -29.59 20.34
N GLU A 81 -22.19 -30.38 19.45
CA GLU A 81 -21.55 -31.67 19.83
C GLU A 81 -20.03 -31.63 19.72
N ASN A 82 -19.51 -31.09 18.61
CA ASN A 82 -18.12 -30.67 18.48
C ASN A 82 -18.16 -29.15 18.31
N ASP A 83 -17.88 -28.42 19.39
CA ASP A 83 -17.60 -27.00 19.27
C ASP A 83 -16.40 -26.90 18.33
N ASP A 84 -16.59 -26.33 17.13
CA ASP A 84 -15.47 -26.04 16.23
C ASP A 84 -14.38 -25.39 17.08
N ARG A 85 -13.18 -25.98 17.08
CA ARG A 85 -12.11 -25.59 18.02
C ARG A 85 -11.79 -24.10 17.91
N ALA A 86 -12.11 -23.47 16.77
CA ALA A 86 -12.05 -22.03 16.55
C ALA A 86 -12.98 -21.21 17.47
N PHE A 87 -14.07 -21.80 17.95
CA PHE A 87 -15.14 -21.16 18.73
C PHE A 87 -15.30 -21.74 20.14
N ALA A 88 -14.42 -22.66 20.55
CA ALA A 88 -14.44 -23.19 21.91
C ALA A 88 -14.19 -22.07 22.94
N LYS A 89 -15.05 -22.00 23.97
CA LYS A 89 -14.88 -21.06 25.08
C LYS A 89 -13.77 -21.52 26.03
N PHE A 90 -12.87 -20.63 26.43
CA PHE A 90 -11.84 -20.94 27.42
C PHE A 90 -12.44 -21.20 28.81
N ASP A 91 -11.89 -22.16 29.57
CA ASP A 91 -12.37 -22.48 30.93
C ASP A 91 -12.16 -21.34 31.96
N HIS A 92 -11.27 -20.42 31.65
CA HIS A 92 -10.93 -19.25 32.45
C HIS A 92 -10.73 -18.03 31.56
N VAL A 93 -10.77 -16.83 32.15
CA VAL A 93 -10.50 -15.59 31.42
C VAL A 93 -9.05 -15.57 30.97
N VAL A 94 -8.84 -15.43 29.67
CA VAL A 94 -7.54 -15.21 29.03
C VAL A 94 -7.44 -13.73 28.66
N GLU A 95 -6.40 -13.05 29.15
CA GLU A 95 -6.11 -11.68 28.73
C GLU A 95 -5.22 -11.69 27.49
N VAL A 96 -5.58 -10.88 26.50
CA VAL A 96 -4.81 -10.68 25.27
C VAL A 96 -4.40 -9.22 25.19
N HIS A 97 -3.10 -8.97 25.32
CA HIS A 97 -2.53 -7.64 25.30
C HIS A 97 -2.20 -7.20 23.88
N TYR A 98 -2.53 -5.94 23.54
CA TYR A 98 -2.26 -5.41 22.20
C TYR A 98 -1.95 -3.91 22.20
N GLY A 99 -1.31 -3.47 21.12
CA GLY A 99 -1.11 -2.06 20.78
C GLY A 99 -2.00 -1.64 19.62
N TYR A 100 -2.53 -0.41 19.66
CA TYR A 100 -3.50 0.05 18.66
C TYR A 100 -3.26 1.47 18.16
N GLN A 101 -3.60 1.74 16.91
CA GLN A 101 -3.69 3.10 16.38
C GLN A 101 -5.14 3.58 16.46
N ILE A 102 -5.38 4.71 17.13
CA ILE A 102 -6.70 5.35 17.18
C ILE A 102 -6.54 6.86 17.02
N ASP A 103 -7.34 7.46 16.14
CA ASP A 103 -7.40 8.92 16.04
C ASP A 103 -7.96 9.49 17.37
N PRO A 104 -7.25 10.41 18.05
CA PRO A 104 -7.74 11.00 19.29
C PRO A 104 -9.06 11.76 19.16
N LYS A 105 -9.49 12.07 17.93
CA LYS A 105 -10.76 12.74 17.60
C LYS A 105 -11.84 11.77 17.13
N ASP A 106 -11.56 10.47 17.13
CA ASP A 106 -12.54 9.46 16.76
C ASP A 106 -13.73 9.50 17.74
N THR A 107 -14.94 9.63 17.18
CA THR A 107 -16.22 9.66 17.89
C THR A 107 -17.19 8.61 17.36
N THR A 108 -16.66 7.61 16.62
CA THR A 108 -17.46 6.55 16.00
C THR A 108 -17.96 5.52 17.01
N LEU A 109 -17.31 5.39 18.16
CA LEU A 109 -17.76 4.51 19.23
C LEU A 109 -19.03 5.07 19.90
N PRO A 110 -20.02 4.22 20.21
CA PRO A 110 -21.18 4.62 21.00
C PRO A 110 -20.80 5.22 22.36
N ASP A 111 -21.66 6.09 22.90
CA ASP A 111 -21.46 6.68 24.22
C ASP A 111 -21.23 5.60 25.30
N GLY A 112 -20.10 5.71 26.01
CA GLY A 112 -19.71 4.77 27.06
C GLY A 112 -18.80 3.63 26.61
N ASP A 113 -18.58 3.45 25.30
CA ASP A 113 -17.59 2.51 24.77
C ASP A 113 -16.19 3.13 24.72
N SER A 114 -15.17 2.29 24.90
CA SER A 114 -13.76 2.60 24.75
C SER A 114 -13.08 1.60 23.80
N VAL A 115 -11.80 1.86 23.50
CA VAL A 115 -10.96 1.02 22.64
C VAL A 115 -10.90 -0.42 23.12
N ASP A 116 -10.82 -0.62 24.43
CA ASP A 116 -10.70 -1.90 25.11
C ASP A 116 -12.03 -2.39 25.73
N ASN A 117 -13.07 -1.56 25.79
CA ASN A 117 -14.40 -1.92 26.28
C ASN A 117 -15.49 -1.44 25.31
N ASN A 118 -15.79 -2.27 24.30
CA ASN A 118 -16.84 -2.02 23.33
C ASN A 118 -17.62 -3.29 23.01
N GLN A 119 -18.60 -3.20 22.13
CA GLN A 119 -19.44 -4.33 21.74
C GLN A 119 -18.65 -5.59 21.31
N TYR A 120 -17.50 -5.42 20.66
CA TYR A 120 -16.68 -6.55 20.19
C TYR A 120 -15.85 -7.15 21.32
N THR A 121 -15.21 -6.32 22.15
CA THR A 121 -14.40 -6.85 23.27
C THR A 121 -15.26 -7.52 24.34
N ARG A 122 -16.46 -6.99 24.60
CA ARG A 122 -17.46 -7.64 25.47
C ARG A 122 -17.98 -8.94 24.87
N TYR A 123 -18.24 -8.98 23.56
CA TYR A 123 -18.64 -10.22 22.89
C TYR A 123 -17.59 -11.32 23.05
N LEU A 124 -16.30 -10.99 22.86
CA LEU A 124 -15.19 -11.93 23.07
C LEU A 124 -15.11 -12.43 24.52
N LEU A 125 -15.31 -11.53 25.49
CA LEU A 125 -15.31 -11.89 26.91
C LEU A 125 -16.48 -12.81 27.27
N ASP A 126 -17.70 -12.42 26.88
CA ASP A 126 -18.93 -13.11 27.28
C ASP A 126 -19.04 -14.50 26.62
N ASN A 127 -18.62 -14.63 25.35
CA ASN A 127 -18.77 -15.87 24.59
C ASN A 127 -17.53 -16.77 24.64
N TYR A 128 -16.33 -16.21 24.74
CA TYR A 128 -15.10 -16.98 24.65
C TYR A 128 -14.18 -16.87 25.86
N ASN A 129 -14.52 -16.07 26.88
CA ASN A 129 -13.65 -15.75 28.01
C ASN A 129 -12.33 -15.06 27.57
N ILE A 130 -12.35 -14.34 26.46
CA ILE A 130 -11.20 -13.58 25.95
C ILE A 130 -11.37 -12.11 26.34
N LYS A 131 -10.48 -11.60 27.18
CA LYS A 131 -10.43 -10.18 27.56
C LYS A 131 -9.33 -9.47 26.81
N VAL A 132 -9.71 -8.51 25.98
CA VAL A 132 -8.78 -7.69 25.20
C VAL A 132 -8.29 -6.51 26.06
N VAL A 133 -6.97 -6.33 26.16
CA VAL A 133 -6.33 -5.29 27.00
C VAL A 133 -5.43 -4.42 26.13
N CYS A 134 -5.75 -3.14 26.03
CA CYS A 134 -4.95 -2.19 25.25
C CYS A 134 -3.80 -1.63 26.09
N ASP A 135 -2.57 -2.09 25.85
CA ASP A 135 -1.40 -1.62 26.59
C ASP A 135 -1.03 -0.18 26.24
N TRP A 136 -1.19 0.19 24.97
CA TRP A 136 -0.91 1.53 24.50
C TRP A 136 -1.67 1.86 23.21
N THR A 137 -1.98 3.14 23.05
CA THR A 137 -2.57 3.70 21.83
C THR A 137 -1.61 4.67 21.14
N ALA A 138 -1.73 4.83 19.83
CA ALA A 138 -1.04 5.86 19.05
C ALA A 138 -2.03 6.69 18.23
N GLY A 139 -1.86 8.00 18.22
CA GLY A 139 -2.82 8.94 17.62
C GLY A 139 -2.85 8.94 16.09
N ASN A 140 -1.77 8.49 15.46
CA ASN A 140 -1.58 8.51 14.01
C ASN A 140 -0.58 7.41 13.60
N ALA A 141 -0.44 7.20 12.29
CA ALA A 141 0.39 6.16 11.73
C ALA A 141 1.89 6.33 12.05
N SER A 142 2.40 7.56 12.10
CA SER A 142 3.82 7.80 12.40
C SER A 142 4.15 7.45 13.85
N ASP A 143 3.33 7.90 14.79
CA ASP A 143 3.49 7.58 16.21
C ASP A 143 3.34 6.07 16.44
N PHE A 144 2.40 5.41 15.74
CA PHE A 144 2.21 3.96 15.82
C PHE A 144 3.46 3.21 15.37
N GLN A 145 4.00 3.57 14.20
CA GLN A 145 5.24 3.00 13.67
C GLN A 145 6.42 3.20 14.62
N GLN A 146 6.56 4.38 15.23
CA GLN A 146 7.60 4.65 16.22
C GLN A 146 7.45 3.77 17.47
N LYS A 147 6.23 3.59 17.98
CA LYS A 147 5.95 2.72 19.14
C LYS A 147 6.26 1.25 18.84
N VAL A 148 5.84 0.74 17.67
CA VAL A 148 6.16 -0.62 17.24
C VAL A 148 7.66 -0.80 17.09
N SER A 149 8.35 0.15 16.44
CA SER A 149 9.82 0.15 16.30
C SER A 149 10.54 0.05 17.64
N LEU A 150 10.11 0.87 18.61
CA LEU A 150 10.66 0.87 19.95
C LEU A 150 10.41 -0.46 20.66
N ALA A 151 9.18 -0.99 20.59
CA ALA A 151 8.80 -2.25 21.21
C ALA A 151 9.60 -3.45 20.65
N ILE A 152 9.88 -3.46 19.34
CA ILE A 152 10.78 -4.44 18.72
C ILE A 152 12.19 -4.27 19.28
N ALA A 153 12.72 -3.05 19.28
CA ALA A 153 14.09 -2.77 19.75
C ALA A 153 14.30 -3.09 21.23
N SER A 154 13.26 -2.97 22.07
CA SER A 154 13.30 -3.30 23.49
C SER A 154 12.80 -4.71 23.83
N ALA A 155 12.46 -5.54 22.84
CA ALA A 155 11.88 -6.87 23.04
C ALA A 155 10.66 -6.85 23.99
N SER A 156 9.79 -5.85 23.82
CA SER A 156 8.63 -5.60 24.67
C SER A 156 7.34 -5.45 23.84
N LEU A 157 7.22 -6.25 22.78
CA LEU A 157 5.98 -6.38 22.03
C LEU A 157 4.89 -6.96 22.95
N PRO A 158 3.63 -6.49 22.83
CA PRO A 158 2.50 -7.14 23.47
C PRO A 158 2.19 -8.48 22.79
N ASP A 159 1.19 -9.22 23.28
CA ASP A 159 0.80 -10.53 22.72
C ASP A 159 0.44 -10.44 21.22
N ALA A 160 -0.16 -9.34 20.78
CA ALA A 160 -0.45 -9.08 19.37
C ALA A 160 -0.30 -7.60 19.00
N VAL A 161 0.21 -7.33 17.79
CA VAL A 161 0.18 -5.99 17.20
C VAL A 161 0.11 -6.10 15.67
N VAL A 162 -0.62 -5.19 15.04
CA VAL A 162 -0.63 -5.09 13.59
C VAL A 162 0.75 -4.62 13.12
N ALA A 163 1.39 -5.39 12.24
CA ALA A 163 2.62 -4.98 11.60
C ALA A 163 2.34 -3.77 10.67
N PRO A 164 2.93 -2.58 10.90
CA PRO A 164 2.66 -1.41 10.06
C PRO A 164 3.04 -1.63 8.60
N THR A 165 4.11 -2.40 8.36
CA THR A 165 4.55 -2.87 7.06
C THR A 165 5.25 -4.22 7.22
N ARG A 166 5.48 -4.92 6.10
CA ARG A 166 6.25 -6.18 6.09
C ARG A 166 7.66 -6.04 6.69
N ASN A 167 8.27 -4.85 6.63
CA ASN A 167 9.60 -4.64 7.19
C ASN A 167 9.61 -4.79 8.72
N TYR A 168 8.58 -4.32 9.42
CA TYR A 168 8.46 -4.50 10.87
C TYR A 168 8.27 -5.96 11.26
N LEU A 169 7.46 -6.70 10.48
CA LEU A 169 7.30 -8.15 10.64
C LEU A 169 8.65 -8.87 10.52
N VAL A 170 9.41 -8.59 9.46
CA VAL A 170 10.72 -9.21 9.22
C VAL A 170 11.72 -8.87 10.33
N GLN A 171 11.72 -7.63 10.82
CA GLN A 171 12.58 -7.21 11.93
C GLN A 171 12.24 -7.96 13.22
N ALA A 172 10.96 -8.06 13.56
CA ALA A 172 10.50 -8.76 14.77
C ALA A 172 10.77 -10.27 14.69
N ALA A 173 10.48 -10.90 13.54
CA ALA A 173 10.73 -12.33 13.31
C ALA A 173 12.22 -12.67 13.43
N ARG A 174 13.10 -11.89 12.78
CA ARG A 174 14.56 -12.09 12.84
C ARG A 174 15.18 -11.74 14.20
N ALA A 175 14.47 -10.97 15.02
CA ALA A 175 14.82 -10.71 16.40
C ALA A 175 14.28 -11.79 17.37
N ASP A 176 13.68 -12.87 16.85
CA ASP A 176 13.13 -13.99 17.62
C ASP A 176 12.02 -13.55 18.61
N LEU A 177 11.22 -12.56 18.20
CA LEU A 177 10.15 -12.00 19.03
C LEU A 177 8.76 -12.53 18.68
N LEU A 178 8.64 -13.33 17.62
CA LEU A 178 7.36 -13.82 17.11
C LEU A 178 7.30 -15.34 17.20
N ALA A 179 6.15 -15.87 17.58
CA ALA A 179 5.90 -17.30 17.61
C ALA A 179 5.74 -17.88 16.20
N ASP A 180 6.10 -19.15 16.03
CA ASP A 180 5.66 -19.96 14.90
C ASP A 180 4.19 -20.32 15.13
N LEU A 181 3.30 -19.84 14.26
CA LEU A 181 1.86 -19.98 14.39
C LEU A 181 1.33 -21.24 13.71
N TRP A 182 2.15 -22.01 12.99
CA TRP A 182 1.69 -23.21 12.27
C TRP A 182 0.97 -24.23 13.16
N PRO A 183 1.48 -24.59 14.36
CA PRO A 183 0.83 -25.58 15.22
C PRO A 183 -0.59 -25.16 15.61
N GLU A 184 -0.74 -23.93 16.07
CA GLU A 184 -2.02 -23.38 16.52
C GLU A 184 -2.94 -23.12 15.32
N PHE A 185 -2.42 -22.56 14.23
CA PHE A 185 -3.21 -22.28 13.04
C PHE A 185 -3.81 -23.56 12.44
N ASN A 186 -3.01 -24.63 12.31
CA ASN A 186 -3.53 -25.90 11.82
C ASN A 186 -4.55 -26.54 12.76
N GLN A 187 -4.43 -26.32 14.07
CA GLN A 187 -5.33 -26.91 15.06
C GLN A 187 -6.65 -26.15 15.23
N TYR A 188 -6.63 -24.81 15.10
CA TYR A 188 -7.71 -23.92 15.51
C TYR A 188 -8.28 -23.05 14.39
N ALA A 189 -7.64 -22.92 13.22
CA ALA A 189 -8.23 -22.16 12.12
C ALA A 189 -9.42 -22.92 11.53
N SER A 190 -10.57 -22.25 11.43
CA SER A 190 -11.76 -22.84 10.85
C SER A 190 -11.58 -23.11 9.35
N LYS A 191 -12.34 -24.09 8.83
CA LYS A 191 -12.37 -24.41 7.40
C LYS A 191 -12.58 -23.17 6.52
N GLN A 192 -13.50 -22.29 6.91
CA GLN A 192 -13.78 -21.04 6.18
C GLN A 192 -12.55 -20.12 6.11
N VAL A 193 -11.81 -19.95 7.20
CA VAL A 193 -10.58 -19.14 7.20
C VAL A 193 -9.55 -19.73 6.24
N LYS A 194 -9.41 -21.06 6.24
CA LYS A 194 -8.49 -21.75 5.33
C LYS A 194 -8.90 -21.61 3.86
N GLU A 195 -10.19 -21.79 3.54
CA GLU A 195 -10.73 -21.58 2.19
C GLU A 195 -10.45 -20.16 1.68
N ILE A 196 -10.63 -19.13 2.54
CA ILE A 196 -10.33 -17.74 2.20
C ILE A 196 -8.83 -17.57 1.90
N ILE A 197 -7.94 -18.13 2.71
CA ILE A 197 -6.48 -18.07 2.48
C ILE A 197 -6.11 -18.77 1.16
N GLU A 198 -6.72 -19.91 0.87
CA GLU A 198 -6.48 -20.67 -0.36
C GLU A 198 -6.86 -19.87 -1.62
N THR A 199 -7.88 -19.01 -1.56
CA THR A 199 -8.23 -18.12 -2.70
C THR A 199 -7.11 -17.17 -3.10
N THR A 200 -6.12 -16.94 -2.22
CA THR A 200 -4.98 -16.07 -2.49
C THR A 200 -3.84 -16.78 -3.20
N GLU A 201 -3.97 -18.06 -3.52
CA GLU A 201 -2.97 -18.86 -4.25
C GLU A 201 -1.59 -18.79 -3.57
N GLY A 202 -1.56 -18.82 -2.24
CA GLY A 202 -0.36 -18.77 -1.43
C GLY A 202 0.21 -17.37 -1.16
N ARG A 203 -0.31 -16.30 -1.79
CA ARG A 203 0.16 -14.92 -1.55
C ARG A 203 0.05 -14.53 -0.07
N ALA A 204 -1.07 -14.86 0.59
CA ALA A 204 -1.30 -14.52 1.99
C ALA A 204 -0.27 -15.18 2.93
N ILE A 205 -0.09 -16.50 2.79
CA ILE A 205 0.88 -17.25 3.61
C ILE A 205 2.31 -16.79 3.35
N ASN A 206 2.69 -16.59 2.08
CA ASN A 206 4.04 -16.09 1.73
C ASN A 206 4.33 -14.71 2.34
N ASN A 207 3.33 -13.84 2.43
CA ASN A 207 3.49 -12.53 3.06
C ASN A 207 3.60 -12.58 4.58
N ALA A 208 2.97 -13.59 5.21
CA ALA A 208 3.00 -13.83 6.65
C ALA A 208 4.20 -14.67 7.12
N THR A 209 4.92 -15.30 6.19
CA THR A 209 6.08 -16.15 6.47
C THR A 209 7.40 -15.37 6.32
N VAL A 210 8.29 -15.53 7.30
CA VAL A 210 9.65 -14.96 7.28
C VAL A 210 10.65 -16.07 7.54
N ASP A 211 11.60 -16.24 6.61
CA ASP A 211 12.69 -17.22 6.70
C ASP A 211 12.21 -18.66 7.01
N GLY A 212 11.01 -19.02 6.53
CA GLY A 212 10.37 -20.33 6.71
C GLY A 212 9.31 -20.39 7.82
N THR A 213 9.30 -19.42 8.74
CA THR A 213 8.40 -19.40 9.89
C THR A 213 7.13 -18.59 9.61
N PHE A 214 5.95 -19.21 9.75
CA PHE A 214 4.66 -18.51 9.67
C PHE A 214 4.42 -17.75 10.98
N CYS A 215 4.63 -16.44 10.96
CA CYS A 215 4.76 -15.63 12.18
C CYS A 215 3.76 -14.46 12.27
N ALA A 216 2.77 -14.43 11.37
CA ALA A 216 1.70 -13.45 11.39
C ALA A 216 0.40 -14.04 10.82
N LEU A 217 -0.74 -13.48 11.22
CA LEU A 217 -2.00 -13.75 10.55
C LEU A 217 -2.18 -12.76 9.40
N PRO A 218 -2.37 -13.23 8.14
CA PRO A 218 -2.52 -12.32 7.01
C PRO A 218 -3.88 -11.62 7.03
N ASN A 219 -3.90 -10.35 6.64
CA ASN A 219 -5.13 -9.65 6.29
C ASN A 219 -5.37 -9.84 4.77
N ILE A 220 -6.53 -10.40 4.41
CA ILE A 220 -6.88 -10.71 3.03
C ILE A 220 -7.98 -9.75 2.58
N SER A 221 -7.75 -9.05 1.48
CA SER A 221 -8.72 -8.23 0.78
C SER A 221 -8.99 -8.81 -0.60
N VAL A 222 -10.13 -8.48 -1.20
CA VAL A 222 -10.43 -8.89 -2.58
C VAL A 222 -9.56 -8.11 -3.56
N ASP A 223 -9.01 -8.78 -4.57
CA ASP A 223 -8.10 -8.16 -5.55
C ASP A 223 -8.78 -7.04 -6.37
N THR A 224 -10.12 -6.98 -6.39
CA THR A 224 -10.91 -5.97 -7.12
C THR A 224 -11.25 -4.72 -6.30
N ASP A 225 -10.78 -4.58 -5.05
CA ASP A 225 -11.16 -3.51 -4.11
C ASP A 225 -10.53 -2.12 -4.40
N GLY A 226 -10.19 -1.81 -5.65
CA GLY A 226 -9.49 -0.54 -5.93
C GLY A 226 -9.09 -0.30 -7.37
N VAL A 227 -10.00 -0.47 -8.33
CA VAL A 227 -9.74 -0.02 -9.71
C VAL A 227 -9.67 1.51 -9.70
N TYR A 228 -8.51 2.07 -10.01
CA TYR A 228 -8.34 3.52 -10.10
C TYR A 228 -8.97 4.04 -11.38
N LEU A 229 -9.90 4.97 -11.20
CA LEU A 229 -10.59 5.63 -12.29
C LEU A 229 -10.18 7.10 -12.34
N TYR A 230 -10.31 7.69 -13.52
CA TYR A 230 -10.43 9.14 -13.60
C TYR A 230 -11.91 9.51 -13.55
N PHE A 231 -12.21 10.54 -12.79
CA PHE A 231 -13.53 11.14 -12.67
C PHE A 231 -13.50 12.49 -13.36
N ILE A 232 -14.54 12.81 -14.11
CA ILE A 232 -14.67 14.05 -14.86
C ILE A 232 -16.08 14.64 -14.74
N ARG A 233 -16.18 15.97 -14.68
CA ARG A 233 -17.45 16.72 -14.62
C ARG A 233 -18.24 16.60 -15.92
N GLN A 234 -19.16 15.63 -15.98
CA GLN A 234 -20.04 15.42 -17.14
C GLN A 234 -20.86 16.65 -17.49
N ASP A 235 -21.36 17.39 -16.49
CA ASP A 235 -22.14 18.60 -16.70
C ASP A 235 -21.32 19.71 -17.38
N TRP A 236 -20.01 19.76 -17.17
CA TRP A 236 -19.12 20.69 -17.87
C TRP A 236 -18.82 20.25 -19.30
N LEU A 237 -18.69 18.94 -19.53
CA LEU A 237 -18.60 18.39 -20.89
C LEU A 237 -19.86 18.77 -21.69
N ASP A 238 -21.03 18.55 -21.11
CA ASP A 238 -22.32 18.87 -21.74
C ASP A 238 -22.46 20.38 -22.00
N GLN A 239 -22.07 21.22 -21.03
CA GLN A 239 -22.11 22.68 -21.17
C GLN A 239 -21.21 23.18 -22.32
N LEU A 240 -20.06 22.53 -22.54
CA LEU A 240 -19.09 22.89 -23.57
C LEU A 240 -19.26 22.11 -24.88
N GLY A 241 -20.20 21.17 -24.95
CA GLY A 241 -20.41 20.29 -26.10
C GLY A 241 -19.23 19.36 -26.38
N LEU A 242 -18.57 18.88 -25.33
CA LEU A 242 -17.40 17.99 -25.41
C LEU A 242 -17.80 16.54 -25.20
N GLU A 243 -17.11 15.63 -25.90
CA GLU A 243 -17.21 14.20 -25.60
C GLU A 243 -16.30 13.81 -24.43
N VAL A 244 -16.60 12.67 -23.80
CA VAL A 244 -15.73 12.09 -22.76
C VAL A 244 -14.38 11.70 -23.39
N PRO A 245 -13.24 12.19 -22.86
CA PRO A 245 -11.93 11.92 -23.44
C PRO A 245 -11.57 10.44 -23.31
N LYS A 246 -10.96 9.87 -24.35
CA LYS A 246 -10.55 8.46 -24.44
C LYS A 246 -9.04 8.28 -24.45
N THR A 247 -8.29 9.37 -24.60
CA THR A 247 -6.82 9.37 -24.58
C THR A 247 -6.30 10.39 -23.57
N VAL A 248 -5.04 10.25 -23.16
CA VAL A 248 -4.39 11.22 -22.25
C VAL A 248 -4.31 12.59 -22.90
N ASP A 249 -4.04 12.67 -24.21
CA ASP A 249 -4.01 13.94 -24.95
C ASP A 249 -5.37 14.64 -24.94
N GLU A 250 -6.45 13.90 -25.25
CA GLU A 250 -7.82 14.42 -25.19
C GLU A 250 -8.20 14.87 -23.78
N LEU A 251 -7.75 14.15 -22.75
CA LEU A 251 -7.97 14.54 -21.35
C LEU A 251 -7.29 15.89 -21.03
N GLY A 252 -6.06 16.10 -21.50
CA GLY A 252 -5.36 17.38 -21.39
C GLY A 252 -6.06 18.52 -22.14
N GLU A 253 -6.57 18.27 -23.34
CA GLU A 253 -7.35 19.25 -24.10
C GLU A 253 -8.65 19.64 -23.40
N VAL A 254 -9.38 18.66 -22.85
CA VAL A 254 -10.61 18.91 -22.09
C VAL A 254 -10.31 19.70 -20.82
N ALA A 255 -9.23 19.36 -20.09
CA ALA A 255 -8.78 20.11 -18.93
C ALA A 255 -8.47 21.59 -19.28
N GLN A 256 -7.82 21.83 -20.43
CA GLN A 256 -7.57 23.19 -20.92
C GLN A 256 -8.89 23.93 -21.20
N LYS A 257 -9.87 23.28 -21.83
CA LYS A 257 -11.18 23.89 -22.10
C LYS A 257 -11.96 24.23 -20.83
N PHE A 258 -11.89 23.38 -19.80
CA PHE A 258 -12.49 23.68 -18.49
C PHE A 258 -11.88 24.94 -17.85
N LYS A 259 -10.56 25.08 -17.96
CA LYS A 259 -9.84 26.26 -17.47
C LYS A 259 -10.19 27.51 -18.28
N ASP A 260 -10.15 27.44 -19.61
CA ASP A 260 -10.43 28.57 -20.51
C ASP A 260 -11.87 29.06 -20.38
N ALA A 261 -12.82 28.17 -20.06
CA ALA A 261 -14.21 28.51 -19.78
C ALA A 261 -14.44 29.11 -18.38
N GLY A 262 -13.40 29.17 -17.53
CA GLY A 262 -13.49 29.67 -16.16
C GLY A 262 -14.24 28.75 -15.19
N LEU A 263 -14.50 27.50 -15.58
CA LEU A 263 -15.16 26.49 -14.74
C LEU A 263 -14.21 25.99 -13.65
N SER A 264 -12.92 25.88 -14.00
CA SER A 264 -11.83 25.58 -13.07
C SER A 264 -10.87 26.76 -12.97
N PRO A 265 -11.11 27.72 -12.05
CA PRO A 265 -10.33 28.96 -11.98
C PRO A 265 -8.88 28.75 -11.54
N ASP A 266 -8.61 27.73 -10.70
CA ASP A 266 -7.26 27.45 -10.19
C ASP A 266 -6.53 26.43 -11.08
N TYR A 267 -7.12 25.25 -11.21
CA TYR A 267 -6.63 24.13 -12.02
C TYR A 267 -7.77 23.16 -12.33
N ALA A 268 -7.66 22.43 -13.43
CA ALA A 268 -8.72 21.54 -13.91
C ALA A 268 -8.56 20.10 -13.40
N ILE A 269 -7.32 19.66 -13.14
CA ILE A 269 -6.98 18.30 -12.72
C ILE A 269 -6.41 18.36 -11.29
N ALA A 270 -7.08 17.70 -10.36
CA ALA A 270 -6.59 17.52 -8.99
C ALA A 270 -5.26 16.77 -9.04
N GLY A 271 -4.30 17.25 -8.27
CA GLY A 271 -2.99 16.64 -8.16
C GLY A 271 -2.79 15.93 -6.83
N ILE A 272 -1.55 15.51 -6.64
CA ILE A 272 -1.06 14.83 -5.45
C ILE A 272 -1.15 15.74 -4.20
N ASP A 273 -1.83 15.25 -3.16
CA ASP A 273 -1.76 15.80 -1.80
C ASP A 273 -0.55 15.22 -1.05
N ASN A 274 0.21 16.10 -0.38
CA ASN A 274 1.18 15.72 0.63
C ASN A 274 0.45 15.30 1.92
N GLY A 275 0.72 14.09 2.39
CA GLY A 275 0.12 13.53 3.60
C GLY A 275 -1.26 12.89 3.44
N GLY A 276 -1.75 12.77 2.19
CA GLY A 276 -2.98 12.04 1.86
C GLY A 276 -2.95 10.61 2.41
N ARG A 277 -4.10 9.91 2.35
CA ARG A 277 -4.26 8.58 2.98
C ARG A 277 -3.26 7.51 2.52
N THR A 278 -2.45 7.78 1.49
CA THR A 278 -1.18 7.08 1.22
C THR A 278 -0.22 8.01 0.44
N TYR A 279 1.10 7.81 0.61
CA TYR A 279 2.16 8.78 0.31
C TYR A 279 2.47 8.97 -1.19
N SER A 280 1.90 10.01 -1.79
CA SER A 280 2.19 10.45 -3.15
C SER A 280 3.40 11.41 -3.21
N ASN A 281 4.58 10.87 -3.48
CA ASN A 281 5.81 11.66 -3.73
C ASN A 281 6.52 11.24 -5.03
N PHE A 282 5.79 10.60 -5.96
CA PHE A 282 6.31 9.99 -7.20
C PHE A 282 7.29 8.80 -7.00
N LEU A 283 7.61 8.43 -5.75
CA LEU A 283 8.65 7.44 -5.44
C LEU A 283 8.12 6.17 -4.76
N ASN A 284 6.90 6.20 -4.21
CA ASN A 284 6.33 5.08 -3.46
C ASN A 284 5.14 4.46 -4.18
N SER A 285 5.05 3.13 -4.11
CA SER A 285 3.86 2.38 -4.51
C SER A 285 2.74 2.73 -3.54
N SER A 286 1.62 3.21 -4.07
CA SER A 286 0.53 3.65 -3.23
C SER A 286 -0.79 3.71 -3.99
N ASN A 287 -1.87 3.52 -3.24
CA ASN A 287 -3.25 3.54 -3.72
C ASN A 287 -3.82 4.94 -3.44
N ASN A 288 -3.57 5.92 -4.32
CA ASN A 288 -3.80 7.33 -3.97
C ASN A 288 -5.08 7.92 -4.55
N GLY A 289 -6.02 8.27 -3.66
CA GLY A 289 -7.01 9.28 -4.02
C GLY A 289 -6.30 10.59 -4.40
N TYR A 290 -6.71 11.20 -5.50
CA TYR A 290 -6.11 12.39 -6.11
C TYR A 290 -4.68 12.16 -6.66
N GLY A 291 -4.35 10.92 -7.05
CA GLY A 291 -3.10 10.57 -7.72
C GLY A 291 -3.11 10.88 -9.23
N PHE A 292 -2.12 10.32 -9.93
CA PHE A 292 -2.04 10.32 -11.40
C PHE A 292 -2.05 8.90 -11.98
N ASP A 293 -2.62 7.94 -11.24
CA ASP A 293 -2.56 6.51 -11.55
C ASP A 293 -3.12 6.16 -12.92
N ALA A 294 -4.19 6.82 -13.36
CA ALA A 294 -4.74 6.60 -14.71
C ALA A 294 -3.78 7.09 -15.81
N VAL A 295 -3.01 8.16 -15.57
CA VAL A 295 -1.95 8.61 -16.49
C VAL A 295 -0.83 7.59 -16.52
N TYR A 296 -0.32 7.17 -15.35
CA TYR A 296 0.76 6.18 -15.28
C TYR A 296 0.38 4.89 -16.00
N GLN A 297 -0.83 4.37 -15.75
CA GLN A 297 -1.34 3.18 -16.42
C GLN A 297 -1.48 3.35 -17.94
N ALA A 298 -1.90 4.51 -18.43
CA ALA A 298 -1.99 4.77 -19.87
C ALA A 298 -0.63 4.72 -20.58
N PHE A 299 0.46 5.00 -19.86
CA PHE A 299 1.84 4.85 -20.34
C PHE A 299 2.50 3.52 -19.95
N ASN A 300 1.77 2.61 -19.30
CA ASN A 300 2.33 1.38 -18.73
C ASN A 300 3.46 1.63 -17.70
N ALA A 301 3.39 2.77 -17.00
CA ALA A 301 4.31 3.15 -15.94
C ALA A 301 3.79 2.71 -14.56
N THR A 302 4.69 2.24 -13.70
CA THR A 302 4.34 1.74 -12.35
C THR A 302 5.31 2.32 -11.30
N PRO A 303 5.15 3.60 -10.91
CA PRO A 303 6.05 4.22 -9.95
C PRO A 303 5.99 3.50 -8.60
N GLY A 304 7.16 3.27 -8.01
CA GLY A 304 7.29 2.74 -6.65
C GLY A 304 7.17 1.22 -6.51
N TYR A 305 7.11 0.50 -7.63
CA TYR A 305 7.08 -0.96 -7.67
C TYR A 305 8.39 -1.53 -8.22
N PHE A 306 8.86 -2.63 -7.61
CA PHE A 306 9.78 -3.53 -8.28
C PHE A 306 8.96 -4.44 -9.20
N LEU A 307 9.31 -4.43 -10.48
CA LEU A 307 8.73 -5.29 -11.49
C LEU A 307 9.71 -6.40 -11.85
N LYS A 308 9.18 -7.47 -12.42
CA LYS A 308 9.95 -8.59 -12.93
C LYS A 308 9.77 -8.64 -14.44
N ASP A 309 10.87 -8.68 -15.19
CA ASP A 309 10.82 -8.84 -16.63
C ASP A 309 10.61 -10.31 -17.05
N ASP A 310 10.49 -10.55 -18.36
CA ASP A 310 10.31 -11.89 -18.92
C ASP A 310 11.49 -12.84 -18.64
N SER A 311 12.69 -12.30 -18.40
CA SER A 311 13.88 -13.07 -18.03
C SER A 311 13.88 -13.46 -16.55
N GLY A 312 13.05 -12.78 -15.77
CA GLY A 312 12.92 -12.91 -14.34
C GLY A 312 13.78 -11.98 -13.52
N GLU A 313 14.44 -11.00 -14.15
CA GLU A 313 15.22 -9.97 -13.49
C GLU A 313 14.31 -8.89 -12.90
N LEU A 314 14.66 -8.42 -11.69
CA LEU A 314 13.92 -7.35 -11.02
C LEU A 314 14.44 -5.99 -11.45
N TYR A 315 13.53 -5.09 -11.82
CA TYR A 315 13.84 -3.70 -12.13
C TYR A 315 12.88 -2.76 -11.40
N TRP A 316 13.31 -1.50 -11.25
CA TRP A 316 12.54 -0.49 -10.53
C TRP A 316 11.66 0.31 -11.50
N GLY A 317 10.34 0.20 -11.34
CA GLY A 317 9.36 0.78 -12.25
C GLY A 317 9.44 2.30 -12.39
N THR A 318 9.90 3.01 -11.35
CA THR A 318 10.08 4.48 -11.39
C THR A 318 11.22 4.93 -12.31
N THR A 319 12.16 4.04 -12.66
CA THR A 319 13.34 4.38 -13.48
C THR A 319 13.23 3.95 -14.94
N THR A 320 12.01 3.67 -15.39
CA THR A 320 11.70 3.19 -16.74
C THR A 320 11.50 4.34 -17.74
N ASP A 321 11.59 4.04 -19.04
CA ASP A 321 11.32 5.03 -20.10
C ASP A 321 9.83 5.39 -20.14
N GLU A 322 8.94 4.44 -19.86
CA GLU A 322 7.50 4.63 -19.68
C GLU A 322 7.20 5.67 -18.61
N MET A 323 7.90 5.60 -17.48
CA MET A 323 7.77 6.61 -16.42
C MET A 323 8.21 8.00 -16.90
N LYS A 324 9.26 8.09 -17.71
CA LYS A 324 9.74 9.36 -18.27
C LYS A 324 8.71 9.98 -19.22
N GLU A 325 8.03 9.18 -20.04
CA GLU A 325 6.94 9.66 -20.90
C GLU A 325 5.78 10.19 -20.08
N ALA A 326 5.31 9.43 -19.08
CA ALA A 326 4.24 9.87 -18.19
C ALA A 326 4.57 11.19 -17.47
N LEU A 327 5.80 11.31 -16.93
CA LEU A 327 6.26 12.54 -16.28
C LEU A 327 6.38 13.72 -17.25
N THR A 328 6.72 13.46 -18.51
CA THR A 328 6.79 14.51 -19.54
C THR A 328 5.40 15.10 -19.81
N THR A 329 4.36 14.25 -19.89
CA THR A 329 2.97 14.72 -20.01
C THR A 329 2.52 15.49 -18.77
N LEU A 330 2.80 14.97 -17.57
CA LEU A 330 2.46 15.68 -16.33
C LEU A 330 3.18 17.03 -16.20
N HIS A 331 4.42 17.12 -16.68
CA HIS A 331 5.17 18.38 -16.74
C HIS A 331 4.51 19.39 -17.69
N ASP A 332 4.10 18.97 -18.88
CA ASP A 332 3.38 19.85 -19.83
C ASP A 332 2.06 20.37 -19.23
N TRP A 333 1.30 19.50 -18.55
CA TRP A 333 0.09 19.91 -17.83
C TRP A 333 0.40 20.89 -16.70
N TYR A 334 1.51 20.71 -15.98
CA TYR A 334 1.96 21.63 -14.95
C TYR A 334 2.31 23.01 -15.52
N GLU A 335 3.07 23.07 -16.61
CA GLU A 335 3.44 24.33 -17.26
C GLU A 335 2.22 25.09 -17.80
N LYS A 336 1.21 24.37 -18.29
CA LYS A 336 -0.10 24.93 -18.70
C LYS A 336 -0.99 25.29 -17.51
N GLY A 337 -0.60 24.93 -16.29
CA GLY A 337 -1.36 25.09 -15.06
C GLY A 337 -2.68 24.33 -15.06
N LEU A 338 -2.71 23.17 -15.69
CA LEU A 338 -3.87 22.27 -15.71
C LEU A 338 -3.96 21.44 -14.43
N ILE A 339 -2.81 21.10 -13.84
CA ILE A 339 -2.72 20.45 -12.53
C ILE A 339 -2.47 21.47 -11.42
N ASN A 340 -2.76 21.10 -10.19
CA ASN A 340 -2.51 21.93 -9.00
C ASN A 340 -1.05 22.43 -8.97
N PRO A 341 -0.80 23.76 -8.93
CA PRO A 341 0.55 24.32 -8.94
C PRO A 341 1.33 24.04 -7.66
N GLU A 342 0.65 23.71 -6.56
CA GLU A 342 1.25 23.31 -5.29
C GLU A 342 1.39 21.77 -5.19
N VAL A 343 1.43 21.06 -6.32
CA VAL A 343 1.64 19.61 -6.36
C VAL A 343 2.91 19.23 -5.59
N GLY A 344 2.74 18.44 -4.51
CA GLY A 344 3.82 18.03 -3.61
C GLY A 344 4.03 18.88 -2.35
N THR A 345 3.43 20.07 -2.26
CA THR A 345 3.39 20.87 -1.01
C THR A 345 1.98 21.03 -0.44
N THR A 346 0.96 20.88 -1.28
CA THR A 346 -0.46 20.86 -0.92
C THR A 346 -0.70 19.87 0.21
N THR A 347 -1.41 20.24 1.27
CA THR A 347 -1.64 19.33 2.42
C THR A 347 -3.09 18.86 2.49
N ASN A 348 -3.26 17.66 3.04
CA ASN A 348 -4.53 17.01 3.38
C ASN A 348 -5.83 17.77 3.09
N GLY A 349 -6.37 17.49 1.89
CA GLY A 349 -7.75 17.79 1.56
C GLY A 349 -7.95 19.03 0.71
N ASP A 350 -6.92 19.78 0.34
CA ASP A 350 -7.07 20.94 -0.53
C ASP A 350 -7.58 20.52 -1.93
N ASN A 351 -6.97 19.50 -2.55
CA ASN A 351 -7.49 18.95 -3.81
C ASN A 351 -8.91 18.40 -3.63
N ALA A 352 -9.19 17.70 -2.53
CA ALA A 352 -10.53 17.22 -2.21
C ALA A 352 -11.53 18.36 -1.99
N ASN A 353 -11.11 19.50 -1.44
CA ASN A 353 -11.93 20.67 -1.18
C ASN A 353 -12.30 21.36 -2.50
N ASN A 354 -11.37 21.49 -3.45
CA ASN A 354 -11.68 22.03 -4.78
C ASN A 354 -12.67 21.14 -5.52
N VAL A 355 -12.53 19.81 -5.43
CA VAL A 355 -13.53 18.87 -5.97
C VAL A 355 -14.88 19.03 -5.27
N LYS A 356 -14.92 19.07 -3.93
CA LYS A 356 -16.16 19.26 -3.15
C LYS A 356 -16.85 20.60 -3.41
N ASN A 357 -16.07 21.67 -3.58
CA ASN A 357 -16.55 23.01 -3.87
C ASN A 357 -16.93 23.19 -5.35
N GLY A 358 -16.70 22.16 -6.17
CA GLY A 358 -17.06 22.15 -7.58
C GLY A 358 -16.16 23.03 -8.46
N THR A 359 -14.94 23.37 -8.01
CA THR A 359 -13.96 24.21 -8.72
C THR A 359 -12.86 23.40 -9.41
N CYS A 360 -12.82 22.08 -9.22
CA CYS A 360 -11.93 21.17 -9.94
C CYS A 360 -12.76 20.18 -10.79
N GLY A 361 -12.42 20.06 -12.07
CA GLY A 361 -13.20 19.31 -13.05
C GLY A 361 -12.85 17.84 -13.19
N ILE A 362 -11.61 17.47 -12.85
CA ILE A 362 -11.04 16.15 -13.08
C ILE A 362 -10.26 15.73 -11.82
N PHE A 363 -10.43 14.49 -11.36
CA PHE A 363 -9.55 13.88 -10.37
C PHE A 363 -9.38 12.39 -10.65
N MET A 364 -8.35 11.77 -10.09
CA MET A 364 -8.11 10.33 -10.21
C MET A 364 -8.10 9.68 -8.84
N GLY A 365 -8.68 8.50 -8.69
CA GLY A 365 -8.80 7.84 -7.39
C GLY A 365 -9.64 6.57 -7.47
N PRO A 366 -9.81 5.86 -6.34
CA PRO A 366 -10.72 4.73 -6.23
C PRO A 366 -12.19 5.17 -6.25
#